data_AF-X1ED59-F1
#
_entry.id   AF-X1ED59-F1
#
_cell.length_a   1.000
_cell.length_b   1.000
_cell.length_c   1.000
_cell.angle_alpha   90.00
_cell.angle_beta   90.00
_cell.angle_gamma   90.00
#
_symmetry.space_group_name_H-M   'P 1'
#
loop_
_entity.id
_entity.type
_entity.pdbx_description
1 polymer ?
#
loop_
_entity_poly.entity_id
_entity_poly.type
_entity_poly.pdbx_seq_one_letter_code
_entity_poly.pdbx_strand_id
1 'polypeptide(L)'
;MKKARFILLAIALLTLSFLSYSGGSLRAEEVSIFYTADILGQIEPIQDENGSAVGGAVRLGYIISWQGKQLDSFLLLDAGNAIGPGSLVRFSNGLDQIKIMNQIGYTAMALGEMEFMYGPEALKKCIKEANFPLLSANVVYQDTGKYFSKPYSIYNTFDGL
;
A
#
# COMPACT_ATOMS: atom_id res chain seq x y z
N MET A 1 4.65 64.37 20.71
CA MET A 1 3.57 63.34 20.81
C MET A 1 3.13 62.76 19.46
N LYS A 2 2.86 63.56 18.42
CA LYS A 2 2.38 63.05 17.12
C LYS A 2 3.38 62.14 16.38
N LYS A 3 4.69 62.47 16.39
CA LYS A 3 5.75 61.66 15.75
C LYS A 3 5.93 60.27 16.40
N ALA A 4 5.87 60.19 17.73
CA ALA A 4 5.99 58.92 18.46
C ALA A 4 4.80 57.98 18.20
N ARG A 5 3.58 58.54 18.08
CA ARG A 5 2.38 57.77 17.67
C ARG A 5 2.50 57.24 16.25
N PHE A 6 3.09 58.01 15.34
CA PHE A 6 3.32 57.58 13.95
C PHE A 6 4.33 56.43 13.86
N ILE A 7 5.41 56.49 14.65
CA ILE A 7 6.42 55.42 14.70
C ILE A 7 5.84 54.14 15.30
N LEU A 8 5.07 54.24 16.39
CA LEU A 8 4.41 53.09 17.00
C LEU A 8 3.40 52.43 16.06
N LEU A 9 2.66 53.23 15.29
CA LEU A 9 1.73 52.72 14.29
C LEU A 9 2.45 52.03 13.12
N ALA A 10 3.58 52.59 12.66
CA ALA A 10 4.40 51.98 11.63
C ALA A 10 5.01 50.64 12.07
N ILE A 11 5.50 50.56 13.32
CA ILE A 11 6.00 49.31 13.91
C ILE A 11 4.88 48.28 14.03
N ALA A 12 3.70 48.68 14.53
CA ALA A 12 2.55 47.79 14.65
C ALA A 12 2.11 47.22 13.28
N LEU A 13 2.08 48.05 12.24
CA LEU A 13 1.78 47.63 10.87
C LEU A 13 2.84 46.68 10.31
N LEU A 14 4.13 46.94 10.56
CA LEU A 14 5.22 46.05 10.16
C LEU A 14 5.15 44.68 10.84
N THR A 15 4.84 44.66 12.14
CA THR A 15 4.66 43.41 12.88
C THR A 15 3.43 42.62 12.43
N LEU A 16 2.36 43.31 12.04
CA LEU A 16 1.15 42.67 11.51
C LEU A 16 1.41 42.04 10.14
N SER A 17 2.20 42.70 9.28
CA SER A 17 2.61 42.13 7.99
C SER A 17 3.52 40.92 8.12
N PHE A 18 4.36 40.84 9.17
CA PHE A 18 5.17 39.66 9.46
C PHE A 18 4.34 38.49 10.02
N LEU A 19 3.29 38.76 10.81
CA LEU A 19 2.36 37.73 11.28
C LEU A 19 1.49 37.15 10.16
N SER A 20 1.19 37.92 9.11
CA SER A 20 0.41 37.46 7.95
C SER A 20 1.23 36.67 6.93
N TYR A 21 2.56 36.61 7.06
CA TYR A 21 3.37 35.67 6.29
C TYR A 21 3.32 34.29 6.96
N SER A 22 2.14 33.68 6.99
CA SER A 22 2.04 32.24 7.10
C SER A 22 2.65 31.69 5.81
N GLY A 23 3.95 31.40 5.86
CA GLY A 23 4.68 30.69 4.82
C GLY A 23 4.13 29.28 4.70
N GLY A 24 2.91 29.16 4.18
CA GLY A 24 2.38 27.91 3.69
C GLY A 24 3.30 27.47 2.57
N SER A 25 4.19 26.54 2.89
CA SER A 25 4.89 25.79 1.86
C SER A 25 3.80 25.16 1.00
N LEU A 26 3.66 25.63 -0.25
CA LEU A 26 2.91 24.91 -1.27
C LEU A 26 3.71 23.65 -1.58
N ARG A 27 3.62 22.65 -0.70
CA ARG A 27 4.20 21.36 -0.95
C ARG A 27 3.21 20.63 -1.85
N ALA A 28 3.66 20.24 -3.05
CA ALA A 28 2.88 19.35 -3.88
C ALA A 28 2.62 18.07 -3.07
N GLU A 29 1.35 17.73 -2.93
CA GLU A 29 0.92 16.48 -2.34
C GLU A 29 1.36 15.33 -3.25
N GLU A 30 2.23 14.47 -2.74
CA GLU A 30 2.76 13.31 -3.48
C GLU A 30 2.26 12.02 -2.82
N VAL A 31 1.75 11.10 -3.65
CA VAL A 31 1.51 9.71 -3.24
C VAL A 31 2.49 8.84 -4.01
N SER A 32 3.34 8.11 -3.30
CA SER A 32 4.15 7.08 -3.93
C SER A 32 3.37 5.76 -3.98
N ILE A 33 3.50 5.05 -5.09
CA ILE A 33 2.90 3.71 -5.26
C ILE A 33 4.03 2.70 -5.37
N PHE A 34 4.10 1.79 -4.40
CA PHE A 34 4.85 0.55 -4.55
C PHE A 34 3.91 -0.51 -5.08
N TYR A 35 4.41 -1.34 -5.99
CA TYR A 35 3.64 -2.47 -6.47
C TYR A 35 4.48 -3.72 -6.65
N THR A 36 3.82 -4.86 -6.49
CA THR A 36 4.30 -6.19 -6.87
C THR A 36 3.29 -6.87 -7.80
N ALA A 37 3.71 -7.95 -8.43
CA ALA A 37 2.87 -8.82 -9.24
C ALA A 37 3.54 -10.20 -9.28
N ASP A 38 2.75 -11.24 -9.50
CA ASP A 38 3.27 -12.59 -9.77
C ASP A 38 4.30 -13.06 -8.73
N ILE A 39 4.04 -12.77 -7.44
CA ILE A 39 4.88 -13.30 -6.35
C ILE A 39 4.83 -14.83 -6.36
N LEU A 40 3.71 -15.41 -6.80
CA LEU A 40 3.53 -16.85 -7.01
C LEU A 40 3.82 -17.70 -5.77
N GLY A 41 3.66 -17.12 -4.58
CA GLY A 41 4.01 -17.76 -3.32
C GLY A 41 5.51 -17.92 -3.08
N GLN A 42 6.37 -17.19 -3.80
CA GLN A 42 7.82 -17.24 -3.64
C GLN A 42 8.25 -16.45 -2.39
N ILE A 43 8.28 -17.15 -1.26
CA ILE A 43 8.64 -16.58 0.05
C ILE A 43 10.17 -16.39 0.16
N GLU A 44 10.94 -17.38 -0.30
CA GLU A 44 12.40 -17.38 -0.18
C GLU A 44 13.07 -16.73 -1.39
N PRO A 45 14.29 -16.21 -1.25
CA PRO A 45 15.07 -15.76 -2.41
C PRO A 45 15.31 -16.90 -3.41
N ILE A 46 15.34 -16.56 -4.69
CA ILE A 46 15.77 -17.46 -5.77
C ILE A 46 17.16 -17.07 -6.24
N GLN A 47 17.84 -17.96 -6.96
CA GLN A 47 19.07 -17.62 -7.66
C GLN A 47 18.74 -17.08 -9.05
N ASP A 48 19.35 -15.96 -9.41
CA ASP A 48 19.34 -15.48 -10.80
C ASP A 48 20.29 -16.30 -11.69
N GLU A 49 20.38 -15.93 -12.96
CA GLU A 49 21.26 -16.57 -13.95
C GLU A 49 22.74 -16.57 -13.56
N ASN A 50 23.16 -15.66 -12.68
CA ASN A 50 24.53 -15.51 -12.19
C ASN A 50 24.75 -16.19 -10.82
N GLY A 51 23.74 -16.89 -10.29
CA GLY A 51 23.77 -17.53 -8.97
C GLY A 51 23.56 -16.57 -7.80
N SER A 52 23.21 -15.30 -8.06
CA SER A 52 22.97 -14.32 -7.01
C SER A 52 21.56 -14.43 -6.45
N ALA A 53 21.43 -14.30 -5.12
CA ALA A 53 20.13 -14.37 -4.45
C ALA A 53 19.30 -13.09 -4.69
N VAL A 54 18.15 -13.25 -5.33
CA VAL A 54 17.19 -12.18 -5.67
C VAL A 54 15.81 -12.46 -5.07
N GLY A 55 15.05 -11.39 -4.83
CA GLY A 55 13.68 -11.48 -4.29
C GLY A 55 13.60 -11.94 -2.84
N GLY A 56 12.51 -12.62 -2.51
CA GLY A 56 12.16 -13.09 -1.17
C GLY A 56 11.41 -12.07 -0.31
N ALA A 57 10.45 -12.55 0.46
CA ALA A 57 9.53 -11.74 1.25
C ALA A 57 10.22 -10.89 2.32
N VAL A 58 11.28 -11.43 2.94
CA VAL A 58 12.05 -10.69 3.97
C VAL A 58 12.71 -9.45 3.38
N ARG A 59 13.32 -9.58 2.19
CA ARG A 59 13.97 -8.46 1.50
C ARG A 59 12.94 -7.42 1.08
N LEU A 60 11.80 -7.87 0.53
CA LEU A 60 10.69 -6.98 0.17
C LEU A 60 10.19 -6.19 1.37
N GLY A 61 9.88 -6.86 2.49
CA GLY A 61 9.44 -6.21 3.71
C GLY A 61 10.44 -5.19 4.25
N TYR A 62 11.74 -5.49 4.17
CA TYR A 62 12.79 -4.54 4.53
C TYR A 62 12.80 -3.30 3.64
N ILE A 63 12.72 -3.47 2.31
CA ILE A 63 12.72 -2.36 1.35
C ILE A 63 11.50 -1.46 1.58
N ILE A 64 10.30 -2.04 1.69
CA ILE A 64 9.07 -1.29 1.96
C ILE A 64 9.16 -0.54 3.29
N SER A 65 9.60 -1.21 4.36
CA SER A 65 9.75 -0.57 5.67
C SER A 65 10.77 0.58 5.66
N TRP A 66 11.88 0.41 4.93
CA TRP A 66 12.94 1.40 4.85
C TRP A 66 12.54 2.60 4.00
N GLN A 67 11.97 2.37 2.81
CA GLN A 67 11.52 3.44 1.91
C GLN A 67 10.29 4.16 2.47
N GLY A 68 9.34 3.43 3.04
CA GLY A 68 8.12 4.00 3.63
C GLY A 68 8.40 5.00 4.76
N LYS A 69 9.49 4.84 5.52
CA LYS A 69 9.92 5.80 6.55
C LYS A 69 10.36 7.17 6.00
N GLN A 70 10.62 7.26 4.70
CA GLN A 70 11.08 8.48 4.03
C GLN A 70 9.95 9.20 3.27
N LEU A 71 8.76 8.62 3.25
CA LEU A 71 7.62 9.10 2.47
C LEU A 71 6.52 9.58 3.40
N ASP A 72 5.87 10.69 3.03
CA ASP A 72 4.73 11.21 3.79
C ASP A 72 3.47 10.35 3.57
N SER A 73 3.31 9.79 2.36
CA SER A 73 2.21 8.89 2.02
C SER A 73 2.64 7.91 0.93
N PHE A 74 2.31 6.63 1.11
CA PHE A 74 2.43 5.63 0.05
C PHE A 74 1.34 4.57 0.11
N LEU A 75 1.10 3.92 -1.04
CA LEU A 75 0.29 2.72 -1.16
C LEU A 75 1.19 1.56 -1.57
N LEU A 76 1.00 0.39 -0.96
CA LEU A 76 1.61 -0.86 -1.40
C LEU A 76 0.55 -1.76 -2.01
N LEU A 77 0.65 -2.01 -3.31
CA LEU A 77 -0.35 -2.75 -4.07
C LEU A 77 0.23 -4.05 -4.64
N ASP A 78 -0.60 -5.07 -4.79
CA ASP A 78 -0.23 -6.26 -5.58
C ASP A 78 -1.20 -6.46 -6.74
N ALA A 79 -0.68 -6.75 -7.92
CA ALA A 79 -1.47 -6.86 -9.15
C ALA A 79 -2.12 -8.24 -9.33
N GLY A 80 -1.99 -9.15 -8.37
CA GLY A 80 -2.52 -10.50 -8.42
C GLY A 80 -1.43 -11.55 -8.66
N ASN A 81 -1.85 -12.81 -8.64
CA ASN A 81 -0.98 -13.98 -8.66
C ASN A 81 0.05 -13.98 -7.52
N ALA A 82 -0.29 -13.36 -6.39
CA ALA A 82 0.55 -13.43 -5.19
C ALA A 82 0.42 -14.80 -4.53
N ILE A 83 -0.80 -15.36 -4.52
CA ILE A 83 -1.06 -16.74 -4.10
C ILE A 83 -0.75 -17.61 -5.32
N GLY A 84 0.26 -18.47 -5.19
CA GLY A 84 0.72 -19.29 -6.30
C GLY A 84 1.36 -20.60 -5.84
N PRO A 85 2.03 -21.31 -6.74
CA PRO A 85 2.47 -22.69 -6.54
C PRO A 85 3.68 -22.85 -5.63
N GLY A 86 4.18 -21.77 -5.03
CA GLY A 86 5.29 -21.77 -4.08
C GLY A 86 5.21 -22.92 -3.07
N SER A 87 6.32 -23.62 -2.90
CA SER A 87 6.41 -24.89 -2.19
C SER A 87 5.92 -24.79 -0.74
N LEU A 88 6.28 -23.71 -0.04
CA LEU A 88 5.90 -23.48 1.35
C LEU A 88 4.41 -23.15 1.48
N VAL A 89 3.90 -22.29 0.59
CA VAL A 89 2.51 -21.81 0.67
C VAL A 89 1.48 -22.86 0.32
N ARG A 90 1.90 -23.88 -0.44
CA ARG A 90 1.05 -25.04 -0.78
C ARG A 90 0.56 -25.79 0.45
N PHE A 91 1.35 -25.89 1.51
CA PHE A 91 0.96 -26.61 2.73
C PHE A 91 -0.16 -25.90 3.51
N SER A 92 -0.30 -24.59 3.33
CA SER A 92 -1.33 -23.77 3.97
C SER A 92 -2.43 -23.30 3.02
N ASN A 93 -2.43 -23.80 1.77
CA ASN A 93 -3.35 -23.38 0.71
C ASN A 93 -3.40 -21.86 0.52
N GLY A 94 -2.24 -21.20 0.54
CA GLY A 94 -2.11 -19.76 0.32
C GLY A 94 -2.12 -18.89 1.59
N LEU A 95 -2.53 -19.42 2.75
CA LEU A 95 -2.68 -18.62 3.97
C LEU A 95 -1.36 -17.99 4.45
N ASP A 96 -0.23 -18.69 4.30
CA ASP A 96 1.05 -18.13 4.75
C ASP A 96 1.48 -16.92 3.92
N GLN A 97 1.15 -16.89 2.62
CA GLN A 97 1.40 -15.72 1.78
C GLN A 97 0.59 -14.52 2.26
N ILE A 98 -0.70 -14.72 2.57
CA ILE A 98 -1.55 -13.65 3.12
C ILE A 98 -1.00 -13.14 4.45
N LYS A 99 -0.56 -14.03 5.35
CA LYS A 99 0.04 -13.63 6.62
C LYS A 99 1.31 -12.80 6.42
N ILE A 100 2.15 -13.18 5.46
CA ILE A 100 3.34 -12.41 5.11
C ILE A 100 2.95 -11.03 4.56
N MET A 101 1.99 -10.96 3.64
CA MET A 101 1.51 -9.69 3.09
C MET A 101 0.89 -8.78 4.17
N ASN A 102 0.17 -9.36 5.14
CA ASN A 102 -0.32 -8.65 6.31
C ASN A 102 0.82 -8.02 7.13
N GLN A 103 1.95 -8.72 7.30
CA GLN A 103 3.11 -8.21 8.03
C GLN A 103 3.87 -7.12 7.26
N ILE A 104 3.93 -7.23 5.92
CA ILE A 104 4.58 -6.23 5.06
C ILE A 104 3.76 -4.93 5.00
N GLY A 105 2.43 -5.01 5.15
CA GLY A 105 1.55 -3.85 5.16
C GLY A 105 0.99 -3.51 3.77
N TYR A 106 0.58 -4.53 3.01
CA TYR A 106 -0.13 -4.29 1.74
C TYR A 106 -1.42 -3.49 1.97
N THR A 107 -1.67 -2.55 1.07
CA THR A 107 -2.85 -1.70 1.09
C THR A 107 -4.05 -2.37 0.42
N ALA A 108 -3.83 -3.03 -0.72
CA ALA A 108 -4.82 -3.83 -1.45
C ALA A 108 -4.11 -4.76 -2.43
N MET A 109 -4.79 -5.81 -2.90
CA MET A 109 -4.34 -6.60 -4.04
C MET A 109 -5.48 -6.90 -5.00
N ALA A 110 -5.17 -7.12 -6.28
CA ALA A 110 -6.12 -7.68 -7.23
C ALA A 110 -6.17 -9.21 -7.12
N LEU A 111 -7.28 -9.82 -7.55
CA LEU A 111 -7.32 -11.27 -7.83
C LEU A 111 -6.77 -11.52 -9.24
N GLY A 112 -5.72 -12.33 -9.33
CA GLY A 112 -5.27 -13.00 -10.54
C GLY A 112 -5.85 -14.42 -10.65
N GLU A 113 -5.46 -15.14 -11.70
CA GLU A 113 -5.90 -16.51 -11.94
C GLU A 113 -5.35 -17.50 -10.92
N MET A 114 -4.13 -17.26 -10.42
CA MET A 114 -3.44 -18.19 -9.52
C MET A 114 -4.03 -18.19 -8.11
N GLU A 115 -4.74 -17.13 -7.70
CA GLU A 115 -5.49 -17.08 -6.44
C GLU A 115 -6.52 -18.22 -6.31
N PHE A 116 -7.02 -18.75 -7.43
CA PHE A 116 -8.03 -19.82 -7.45
C PHE A 116 -7.42 -21.22 -7.43
N MET A 117 -6.09 -21.37 -7.42
CA MET A 117 -5.43 -22.66 -7.61
C MET A 117 -5.76 -23.71 -6.53
N TYR A 118 -6.04 -23.27 -5.30
CA TYR A 118 -6.43 -24.14 -4.17
C TYR A 118 -7.96 -24.22 -3.99
N GLY A 119 -8.71 -23.68 -4.95
CA GLY A 119 -10.16 -23.63 -4.97
C GLY A 119 -10.76 -22.41 -4.25
N PRO A 120 -12.04 -22.10 -4.54
CA PRO A 120 -12.70 -20.90 -4.05
C PRO A 120 -12.86 -20.86 -2.53
N GLU A 121 -12.97 -22.02 -1.86
CA GLU A 121 -13.07 -22.08 -0.39
C GLU A 121 -11.75 -21.76 0.30
N ALA A 122 -10.61 -22.13 -0.30
CA ALA A 122 -9.30 -21.72 0.21
C ALA A 122 -9.09 -20.21 0.00
N LEU A 123 -9.46 -19.69 -1.16
CA LEU A 123 -9.39 -18.25 -1.43
C LEU A 123 -10.29 -17.44 -0.49
N LYS A 124 -11.51 -17.90 -0.18
CA LYS A 124 -12.37 -17.26 0.82
C LYS A 124 -11.71 -17.18 2.21
N LYS A 125 -10.97 -18.22 2.61
CA LYS A 125 -10.22 -18.20 3.88
C LYS A 125 -9.09 -17.17 3.81
N CYS A 126 -8.37 -17.10 2.68
CA CYS A 126 -7.34 -16.10 2.44
C CYS A 126 -7.91 -14.67 2.51
N ILE A 127 -9.04 -14.41 1.83
CA ILE A 127 -9.75 -13.12 1.87
C ILE A 127 -10.16 -12.76 3.30
N LYS A 128 -10.62 -13.74 4.09
CA LYS A 128 -11.02 -13.53 5.48
C LYS A 128 -9.84 -13.22 6.41
N GLU A 129 -8.68 -13.81 6.15
CA GLU A 129 -7.45 -13.62 6.94
C GLU A 129 -6.69 -12.34 6.57
N ALA A 130 -6.91 -11.80 5.37
CA ALA A 130 -6.23 -10.60 4.90
C ALA A 130 -6.67 -9.35 5.70
N ASN A 131 -5.70 -8.55 6.13
CA ASN A 131 -5.92 -7.24 6.74
C ASN A 131 -6.18 -6.14 5.69
N PHE A 132 -6.11 -6.50 4.42
CA PHE A 132 -6.31 -5.64 3.27
C PHE A 132 -7.27 -6.30 2.27
N PRO A 133 -8.00 -5.52 1.46
CA PRO A 133 -8.95 -6.09 0.51
C PRO A 133 -8.24 -6.76 -0.67
N LEU A 134 -8.73 -7.95 -1.01
CA LEU A 134 -8.54 -8.60 -2.30
C LEU A 134 -9.67 -8.13 -3.23
N LEU A 135 -9.31 -7.59 -4.39
CA LEU A 135 -10.19 -6.85 -5.27
C LEU A 135 -10.40 -7.55 -6.62
N SER A 136 -11.64 -7.57 -7.10
CA SER A 136 -11.98 -7.94 -8.47
C SER A 136 -13.35 -7.40 -8.87
N ALA A 137 -13.40 -6.67 -9.98
CA ALA A 137 -14.62 -6.12 -10.55
C ALA A 137 -15.25 -7.02 -11.62
N ASN A 138 -14.66 -8.18 -11.93
CA ASN A 138 -15.07 -9.04 -13.03
C ASN A 138 -15.26 -10.52 -12.67
N VAL A 139 -14.90 -10.95 -11.45
CA VAL A 139 -15.20 -12.30 -10.96
C VAL A 139 -16.55 -12.30 -10.24
N VAL A 140 -17.49 -13.09 -10.74
CA VAL A 140 -18.87 -13.19 -10.23
C VAL A 140 -19.29 -14.65 -10.02
N TYR A 141 -20.20 -14.89 -9.08
CA TYR A 141 -20.89 -16.17 -8.96
C TYR A 141 -21.92 -16.32 -10.08
N GLN A 142 -21.84 -17.43 -10.83
CA GLN A 142 -22.68 -17.63 -12.03
C GLN A 142 -24.18 -17.65 -11.73
N ASP A 143 -24.57 -18.17 -10.57
CA ASP A 143 -25.97 -18.33 -10.14
C ASP A 143 -26.63 -17.01 -9.71
N THR A 144 -25.86 -16.09 -9.14
CA THR A 144 -26.37 -14.85 -8.53
C THR A 144 -25.90 -13.58 -9.23
N GLY A 145 -24.86 -13.65 -10.07
CA GLY A 145 -24.19 -12.49 -10.66
C GLY A 145 -23.46 -11.60 -9.64
N LYS A 146 -23.41 -11.99 -8.36
CA LYS A 146 -22.74 -11.21 -7.31
C LYS A 146 -21.24 -11.31 -7.44
N TYR A 147 -20.53 -10.22 -7.15
CA TYR A 147 -19.07 -10.21 -7.11
C TYR A 147 -18.53 -11.20 -6.08
N PHE A 148 -17.47 -11.91 -6.45
CA PHE A 148 -16.78 -12.85 -5.57
C PHE A 148 -16.00 -12.14 -4.44
N SER A 149 -15.44 -10.97 -4.75
CA SER A 149 -14.72 -10.10 -3.82
C SER A 149 -15.14 -8.63 -4.03
N LYS A 150 -14.55 -7.69 -3.30
CA LYS A 150 -14.89 -6.27 -3.47
C LYS A 150 -14.42 -5.78 -4.85
N PRO A 151 -15.24 -5.01 -5.61
CA PRO A 151 -14.83 -4.54 -6.93
C PRO A 151 -13.77 -3.43 -6.89
N TYR A 152 -13.75 -2.61 -5.85
CA TYR A 152 -12.79 -1.52 -5.64
C TYR A 152 -12.70 -1.11 -4.16
N SER A 153 -11.70 -0.30 -3.83
CA SER A 153 -11.54 0.40 -2.55
C SER A 153 -11.09 1.84 -2.81
N ILE A 154 -11.44 2.76 -1.91
CA ILE A 154 -11.07 4.18 -1.96
C ILE A 154 -10.25 4.49 -0.70
N TYR A 155 -9.12 5.18 -0.87
CA TYR A 155 -8.23 5.57 0.21
C TYR A 155 -7.98 7.07 0.15
N ASN A 156 -8.00 7.72 1.33
CA ASN A 156 -7.57 9.11 1.47
C ASN A 156 -6.10 9.10 1.91
N THR A 157 -5.22 9.64 1.08
CA THR A 157 -3.76 9.54 1.26
C THR A 157 -3.15 10.74 1.98
N PHE A 158 -3.90 11.84 2.14
CA PHE A 158 -3.36 13.11 2.63
C PHE A 158 -3.91 13.54 3.99
N ASP A 159 -4.96 12.87 4.48
CA ASP A 159 -5.55 13.10 5.81
C ASP A 159 -5.03 12.10 6.87
N GLY A 160 -3.90 11.46 6.59
CA GLY A 160 -3.34 10.39 7.41
C GLY A 160 -4.01 9.05 7.17
N LEU A 161 -3.18 8.03 6.94
CA LEU A 161 -3.45 6.72 7.52
C LEU A 161 -3.63 6.85 9.04
#